data_AF-A0A328WN45-F1
#
_entry.id   AF-A0A328WN45-F1
#
_cell.length_a   1.000
_cell.length_b   1.000
_cell.length_c   1.000
_cell.angle_alpha   90.00
_cell.angle_beta   90.00
_cell.angle_gamma   90.00
#
_symmetry.space_group_name_H-M   'P 1'
#
loop_
_entity.id
_entity.type
_entity.pdbx_description
1 polymer ?
#
loop_
_entity_poly.entity_id
_entity_poly.type
_entity_poly.pdbx_seq_one_letter_code
_entity_poly.pdbx_strand_id
1 'polypeptide(L)'
;MKKVLIVLSFIISIQFLFAQNCKYAEYYPLISAATKDYNNKKYKEAENKLKLAFSKVDFPLGKDLNLALLIAQKNKNNEWSEKISIQLAKGGVPFRYFVKLKSFKWFDKFASDFKTYSDYYNQNFKPELREELVALIERDKKFNDKNHEWREKKIEMSLQELIDGSYEILLDFDKLTDKYGFPNERLIGYNYIRGRNSIETYNTSALLIHIYQRGVKVLENDLHTIICEGGLHPNYEEILNKTRGFGDSTGIEQEMEKRYAKFRGAK
;
A
#
# COMPACT_ATOMS: atom_id res chain seq x y z
N MET A 1 2.82 18.34 47.76
CA MET A 1 3.69 18.66 46.59
C MET A 1 4.28 17.44 45.89
N LYS A 2 5.01 16.52 46.56
CA LYS A 2 5.59 15.32 45.90
C LYS A 2 4.57 14.43 45.14
N LYS A 3 3.35 14.24 45.68
CA LYS A 3 2.30 13.46 45.01
C LYS A 3 1.72 14.14 43.76
N VAL A 4 1.67 15.47 43.73
CA VAL A 4 1.18 16.25 42.57
C VAL A 4 2.20 16.21 41.42
N LEU A 5 3.50 16.23 41.75
CA LEU A 5 4.58 16.07 40.77
C LEU A 5 4.59 14.68 40.10
N ILE A 6 4.29 13.60 40.84
CA ILE A 6 4.21 12.24 40.30
C ILE A 6 3.03 12.09 39.32
N VAL A 7 1.87 12.66 39.69
CA VAL A 7 0.68 12.65 38.82
C VAL A 7 0.92 13.49 37.56
N LEU A 8 1.55 14.67 37.67
CA LEU A 8 1.91 15.48 36.50
C LEU A 8 2.92 14.77 35.59
N SER A 9 3.94 14.11 36.14
CA SER A 9 4.90 13.35 35.33
C SER A 9 4.24 12.18 34.59
N PHE A 10 3.27 11.51 35.23
CA PHE A 10 2.54 10.41 34.61
C PHE A 10 1.63 10.89 33.47
N ILE A 11 0.96 12.03 33.64
CA ILE A 11 0.12 12.64 32.59
C ILE A 11 0.95 13.10 31.39
N ILE A 12 2.14 13.69 31.63
CA ILE A 12 3.04 14.10 30.55
C ILE A 12 3.58 12.88 29.77
N SER A 13 3.94 11.79 30.46
CA SER A 13 4.37 10.55 29.80
C SER A 13 3.26 9.92 28.95
N ILE A 14 2.01 9.99 29.40
CA ILE A 14 0.86 9.51 28.65
C ILE A 14 0.61 10.39 27.41
N GLN A 15 0.76 11.71 27.50
CA GLN A 15 0.62 12.60 26.33
C GLN A 15 1.70 12.37 25.26
N PHE A 16 2.94 12.02 25.65
CA PHE A 16 3.98 11.60 24.71
C PHE A 16 3.70 10.22 24.06
N LEU A 17 2.92 9.35 24.70
CA LEU A 17 2.47 8.09 24.11
C LEU A 17 1.33 8.30 23.09
N PHE A 18 0.52 9.35 23.25
CA PHE A 18 -0.56 9.72 22.33
C PHE A 18 -0.13 10.63 21.18
N ALA A 19 1.03 11.29 21.28
CA ALA A 19 1.74 11.76 20.11
C ALA A 19 2.41 10.56 19.41
N GLN A 20 1.61 9.66 18.85
CA GLN A 20 2.14 8.65 17.93
C GLN A 20 2.75 9.41 16.75
N ASN A 21 4.07 9.62 16.80
CA ASN A 21 4.80 10.22 15.70
C ASN A 21 4.52 9.35 14.46
N CYS A 22 3.79 9.92 13.52
CA CYS A 22 3.45 9.28 12.26
C CYS A 22 4.74 9.02 11.48
N LYS A 23 5.40 7.88 11.73
CA LYS A 23 6.76 7.60 11.23
C LYS A 23 6.85 7.71 9.71
N TYR A 24 5.76 7.36 9.03
CA TYR A 24 5.69 7.46 7.58
C TYR A 24 5.56 8.90 7.06
N ALA A 25 5.13 9.86 7.89
CA ALA A 25 5.09 11.28 7.51
C ALA A 25 6.49 11.85 7.25
N GLU A 26 7.52 11.44 8.00
CA GLU A 26 8.92 11.79 7.70
C GLU A 26 9.53 10.91 6.61
N TYR A 27 9.09 9.67 6.50
CA TYR A 27 9.56 8.69 5.53
C TYR A 27 9.31 9.12 4.07
N TYR A 28 8.06 9.45 3.72
CA TYR A 28 7.69 9.71 2.31
C TYR A 28 8.41 10.91 1.67
N PRO A 29 8.60 12.06 2.34
CA PRO A 29 9.41 13.15 1.81
C PRO A 29 10.85 12.73 1.49
N LEU A 30 11.45 11.89 2.32
CA LEU A 30 12.81 11.36 2.09
C LEU A 30 12.85 10.41 0.89
N ILE A 31 11.85 9.53 0.74
CA ILE A 31 11.70 8.66 -0.44
C ILE A 31 11.55 9.50 -1.72
N SER A 32 10.70 10.52 -1.70
CA SER A 32 10.47 11.42 -2.84
C SER A 32 11.77 12.14 -3.24
N ALA A 33 12.49 12.68 -2.25
CA ALA A 33 13.77 13.33 -2.47
C ALA A 33 14.84 12.36 -2.99
N ALA A 34 14.91 11.13 -2.47
CA ALA A 34 15.82 10.10 -2.96
C ALA A 34 15.50 9.69 -4.41
N THR A 35 14.22 9.57 -4.74
CA THR A 35 13.75 9.28 -6.10
C THR A 35 14.17 10.39 -7.07
N LYS A 36 14.03 11.66 -6.67
CA LYS A 36 14.49 12.80 -7.45
C LYS A 36 16.00 12.76 -7.69
N ASP A 37 16.79 12.44 -6.66
CA ASP A 37 18.24 12.32 -6.79
C ASP A 37 18.66 11.16 -7.69
N TYR A 38 18.00 10.00 -7.56
CA TYR A 38 18.21 8.85 -8.43
C TYR A 38 17.96 9.21 -9.91
N ASN A 39 16.85 9.90 -10.21
CA ASN A 39 16.53 10.36 -11.56
C ASN A 39 17.58 11.34 -12.10
N ASN A 40 18.19 12.14 -11.23
CA ASN A 40 19.29 13.05 -11.55
C ASN A 40 20.67 12.38 -11.52
N LYS A 41 20.74 11.05 -11.41
CA LYS A 41 21.98 10.24 -11.33
C LYS A 41 22.87 10.56 -10.11
N LYS A 42 22.30 11.19 -9.07
CA LYS A 42 22.94 11.50 -7.79
C LYS A 42 22.80 10.32 -6.82
N TYR A 43 23.42 9.20 -7.16
CA TYR A 43 23.17 7.91 -6.51
C TYR A 43 23.64 7.86 -5.05
N LYS A 44 24.72 8.57 -4.69
CA LYS A 44 25.23 8.60 -3.31
C LYS A 44 24.29 9.40 -2.40
N GLU A 45 23.77 10.51 -2.90
CA GLU A 45 22.79 11.35 -2.23
C GLU A 45 21.44 10.60 -2.07
N ALA A 46 21.01 9.88 -3.11
CA ALA A 46 19.82 9.04 -3.05
C ALA A 46 19.96 7.93 -2.00
N GLU A 47 21.12 7.25 -1.95
CA GLU A 47 21.42 6.24 -0.93
C GLU A 47 21.35 6.80 0.50
N ASN A 48 21.97 7.96 0.74
CA ASN A 48 21.95 8.59 2.06
C ASN A 48 20.52 8.94 2.51
N LYS A 49 19.69 9.44 1.59
CA LYS A 49 18.27 9.76 1.86
C LYS A 49 17.45 8.51 2.14
N LEU A 50 17.66 7.41 1.40
CA LEU A 50 16.98 6.14 1.67
C LEU A 50 17.39 5.53 3.01
N LYS A 51 18.69 5.55 3.33
CA LYS A 51 19.16 5.10 4.65
C LYS A 51 18.54 5.90 5.79
N LEU A 52 18.41 7.23 5.61
CA LEU A 52 17.72 8.07 6.58
C LEU A 52 16.21 7.78 6.63
N ALA A 53 15.55 7.54 5.50
CA ALA A 53 14.14 7.16 5.47
C ALA A 53 13.91 5.84 6.21
N PHE A 54 14.75 4.84 5.94
CA PHE A 54 14.67 3.51 6.54
C PHE A 54 15.03 3.50 8.02
N SER A 55 15.66 4.55 8.57
CA SER A 55 15.84 4.68 10.02
C SER A 55 14.62 5.28 10.74
N LYS A 56 13.66 5.85 10.00
CA LYS A 56 12.40 6.37 10.57
C LYS A 56 11.35 5.30 10.80
N VAL A 57 11.41 4.21 10.03
CA VAL A 57 10.44 3.12 10.05
C VAL A 57 11.14 1.80 10.33
N ASP A 58 10.46 0.90 11.03
CA ASP A 58 10.85 -0.50 11.21
C ASP A 58 10.53 -1.35 9.97
N PHE A 59 9.61 -0.90 9.11
CA PHE A 59 9.20 -1.62 7.90
C PHE A 59 9.22 -0.73 6.64
N PRO A 60 10.37 -0.59 5.96
CA PRO A 60 10.45 -0.01 4.63
C PRO A 60 9.53 -0.71 3.62
N LEU A 61 8.92 0.08 2.73
CA LEU A 61 8.00 -0.43 1.71
C LEU A 61 8.76 -1.14 0.57
N GLY A 62 8.15 -2.14 -0.04
CA GLY A 62 8.79 -3.02 -1.02
C GLY A 62 9.28 -2.28 -2.26
N LYS A 63 8.48 -1.34 -2.77
CA LYS A 63 8.87 -0.49 -3.92
C LYS A 63 10.10 0.36 -3.61
N ASP A 64 10.23 0.83 -2.37
CA ASP A 64 11.32 1.69 -1.95
C ASP A 64 12.59 0.89 -1.67
N LEU A 65 12.46 -0.34 -1.15
CA LEU A 65 13.55 -1.31 -1.09
C LEU A 65 14.05 -1.70 -2.49
N ASN A 66 13.15 -1.87 -3.46
CA ASN A 66 13.53 -2.09 -4.85
C ASN A 66 14.34 -0.89 -5.41
N LEU A 67 13.92 0.34 -5.14
CA LEU A 67 14.69 1.54 -5.49
C LEU A 67 16.06 1.54 -4.79
N ALA A 68 16.10 1.20 -3.51
CA ALA A 68 17.35 1.11 -2.74
C ALA A 68 18.31 0.08 -3.34
N LEU A 69 17.81 -1.08 -3.77
CA LEU A 69 18.60 -2.12 -4.41
C LEU A 69 19.22 -1.60 -5.71
N LEU A 70 18.43 -0.94 -6.57
CA LEU A 70 18.92 -0.34 -7.81
C LEU A 70 20.03 0.68 -7.52
N ILE A 71 19.87 1.53 -6.51
CA ILE A 71 20.88 2.51 -6.11
C ILE A 71 22.14 1.83 -5.57
N ALA A 72 22.00 0.81 -4.71
CA ALA A 72 23.11 0.04 -4.17
C ALA A 72 23.95 -0.59 -5.29
N GLN A 73 23.30 -1.12 -6.34
CA GLN A 73 23.98 -1.64 -7.52
C GLN A 73 24.76 -0.54 -8.28
N LYS A 74 24.16 0.64 -8.47
CA LYS A 74 24.83 1.78 -9.13
C LYS A 74 26.05 2.26 -8.35
N ASN A 75 25.97 2.28 -7.01
CA ASN A 75 27.07 2.62 -6.12
C ASN A 75 28.05 1.46 -5.87
N LYS A 76 27.80 0.26 -6.41
CA LYS A 76 28.56 -0.97 -6.13
C LYS A 76 28.66 -1.30 -4.63
N ASN A 77 27.64 -0.92 -3.85
CA ASN A 77 27.58 -1.17 -2.41
C ASN A 77 27.08 -2.61 -2.16
N ASN A 78 28.01 -3.57 -2.13
CA ASN A 78 27.71 -4.99 -1.99
C ASN A 78 26.98 -5.31 -0.69
N GLU A 79 27.45 -4.79 0.44
CA GLU A 79 26.87 -5.07 1.76
C GLU A 79 25.42 -4.56 1.86
N TRP A 80 25.17 -3.36 1.37
CA TRP A 80 23.82 -2.80 1.42
C TRP A 80 22.88 -3.52 0.45
N SER A 81 23.37 -3.87 -0.74
CA SER A 81 22.64 -4.67 -1.73
C SER A 81 22.21 -6.04 -1.18
N GLU A 82 23.10 -6.71 -0.44
CA GLU A 82 22.80 -7.97 0.25
C GLU A 82 21.70 -7.78 1.31
N LYS A 83 21.86 -6.79 2.21
CA LYS A 83 20.88 -6.49 3.27
C LYS A 83 19.49 -6.22 2.71
N ILE A 84 19.39 -5.41 1.67
CA ILE A 84 18.12 -5.11 0.99
C ILE A 84 17.54 -6.37 0.35
N SER A 85 18.38 -7.18 -0.30
CA SER A 85 17.92 -8.41 -0.97
C SER A 85 17.35 -9.43 0.04
N ILE A 86 17.99 -9.58 1.20
CA ILE A 86 17.49 -10.41 2.31
C ILE A 86 16.14 -9.88 2.80
N GLN A 87 16.01 -8.56 2.99
CA GLN A 87 14.76 -7.96 3.46
C GLN A 87 13.62 -8.19 2.45
N LEU A 88 13.89 -7.98 1.15
CA LEU A 88 12.93 -8.26 0.08
C LEU A 88 12.52 -9.74 0.06
N ALA A 89 13.46 -10.67 0.21
CA ALA A 89 13.17 -12.10 0.26
C ALA A 89 12.30 -12.47 1.47
N LYS A 90 12.62 -11.92 2.66
CA LYS A 90 11.82 -12.09 3.88
C LYS A 90 10.41 -11.50 3.76
N GLY A 91 10.22 -10.49 2.93
CA GLY A 91 8.91 -9.93 2.60
C GLY A 91 8.19 -10.64 1.46
N GLY A 92 8.62 -11.84 1.05
CA GLY A 92 7.89 -12.68 0.09
C GLY A 92 8.27 -12.49 -1.37
N VAL A 93 9.33 -11.74 -1.68
CA VAL A 93 9.83 -11.63 -3.06
C VAL A 93 10.51 -12.94 -3.48
N PRO A 94 10.13 -13.57 -4.60
CA PRO A 94 10.61 -14.91 -4.96
C PRO A 94 12.03 -14.89 -5.54
N PHE A 95 12.74 -16.03 -5.42
CA PHE A 95 14.14 -16.18 -5.84
C PHE A 95 14.43 -15.69 -7.27
N ARG A 96 13.48 -15.93 -8.19
CA ARG A 96 13.56 -15.49 -9.59
C ARG A 96 13.84 -14.00 -9.76
N TYR A 97 13.38 -13.16 -8.84
CA TYR A 97 13.63 -11.72 -8.87
C TYR A 97 15.13 -11.41 -8.73
N PHE A 98 15.83 -12.16 -7.90
CA PHE A 98 17.23 -11.94 -7.55
C PHE A 98 18.22 -12.57 -8.54
N VAL A 99 17.79 -13.38 -9.50
CA VAL A 99 18.68 -14.08 -10.45
C VAL A 99 19.63 -13.13 -11.20
N LYS A 100 19.22 -11.87 -11.41
CA LYS A 100 20.06 -10.83 -12.04
C LYS A 100 21.23 -10.37 -11.17
N LEU A 101 21.28 -10.77 -9.90
CA LEU A 101 22.29 -10.42 -8.91
C LEU A 101 23.40 -11.46 -8.78
N LYS A 102 23.40 -12.51 -9.63
CA LYS A 102 24.40 -13.59 -9.61
C LYS A 102 25.86 -13.14 -9.66
N SER A 103 26.15 -11.96 -10.22
CA SER A 103 27.50 -11.40 -10.27
C SER A 103 28.01 -10.85 -8.94
N PHE A 104 27.14 -10.71 -7.94
CA PHE A 104 27.51 -10.19 -6.62
C PHE A 104 28.13 -11.30 -5.75
N LYS A 105 29.23 -10.99 -5.06
CA LYS A 105 29.98 -11.97 -4.24
C LYS A 105 29.15 -12.65 -3.14
N TRP A 106 28.12 -11.97 -2.64
CA TRP A 106 27.23 -12.50 -1.60
C TRP A 106 26.12 -13.42 -2.14
N PHE A 107 25.92 -13.47 -3.46
CA PHE A 107 24.75 -14.10 -4.06
C PHE A 107 24.66 -15.60 -3.76
N ASP A 108 25.79 -16.33 -3.78
CA ASP A 108 25.78 -17.78 -3.55
C ASP A 108 25.28 -18.13 -2.15
N LYS A 109 25.70 -17.37 -1.14
CA LYS A 109 25.20 -17.51 0.23
C LYS A 109 23.73 -17.10 0.33
N PHE A 110 23.36 -15.97 -0.28
CA PHE A 110 21.95 -15.57 -0.32
C PHE A 110 21.06 -16.64 -0.96
N ALA A 111 21.54 -17.30 -2.01
CA ALA A 111 20.83 -18.36 -2.71
C ALA A 111 20.71 -19.64 -1.86
N SER A 112 21.77 -20.04 -1.15
CA SER A 112 21.70 -21.17 -0.22
C SER A 112 20.72 -20.91 0.92
N ASP A 113 20.68 -19.68 1.42
CA ASP A 113 19.86 -19.29 2.57
C ASP A 113 18.42 -18.90 2.17
N PHE A 114 18.10 -18.90 0.88
CA PHE A 114 16.82 -18.37 0.37
C PHE A 114 15.60 -19.08 0.96
N LYS A 115 15.69 -20.39 1.21
CA LYS A 115 14.61 -21.17 1.83
C LYS A 115 14.25 -20.59 3.20
N THR A 116 15.24 -20.25 4.01
CA THR A 116 15.05 -19.61 5.33
C THR A 116 14.31 -18.28 5.22
N TYR A 117 14.63 -17.46 4.21
CA TYR A 117 13.94 -16.18 3.99
C TYR A 117 12.49 -16.39 3.53
N SER A 118 12.25 -17.38 2.68
CA SER A 118 10.89 -17.72 2.25
C SER A 118 10.05 -18.32 3.39
N ASP A 119 10.65 -19.12 4.27
CA ASP A 119 9.96 -19.67 5.43
C ASP A 119 9.64 -18.57 6.45
N TYR A 120 10.53 -17.58 6.62
CA TYR A 120 10.23 -16.38 7.40
C TYR A 120 8.98 -15.66 6.88
N TYR A 121 8.83 -15.50 5.56
CA TYR A 121 7.63 -14.88 4.98
C TYR A 121 6.36 -15.64 5.39
N ASN A 122 6.35 -16.96 5.21
CA ASN A 122 5.17 -17.77 5.52
C ASN A 122 4.82 -17.80 7.02
N GLN A 123 5.79 -17.57 7.91
CA GLN A 123 5.58 -17.56 9.36
C GLN A 123 5.13 -16.21 9.90
N ASN A 124 5.50 -15.11 9.25
CA ASN A 124 5.32 -13.75 9.78
C ASN A 124 4.29 -12.91 9.04
N PHE A 125 3.84 -13.34 7.86
CA PHE A 125 2.85 -12.65 7.05
C PHE A 125 1.61 -13.53 6.84
N LYS A 126 0.62 -12.98 6.13
CA LYS A 126 -0.64 -13.62 5.75
C LYS A 126 -0.73 -13.78 4.23
N PRO A 127 -0.07 -14.80 3.64
CA PRO A 127 -0.12 -15.04 2.19
C PRO A 127 -1.55 -15.19 1.66
N GLU A 128 -2.45 -15.78 2.44
CA GLU A 128 -3.86 -15.92 2.12
C GLU A 128 -4.55 -14.56 1.95
N LEU A 129 -4.31 -13.61 2.85
CA LEU A 129 -4.84 -12.25 2.74
C LEU A 129 -4.26 -11.53 1.51
N ARG A 130 -3.00 -11.77 1.18
CA ARG A 130 -2.38 -11.25 -0.05
C ARG A 130 -3.14 -11.72 -1.29
N GLU A 131 -3.42 -13.01 -1.37
CA GLU A 131 -4.13 -13.61 -2.51
C GLU A 131 -5.56 -13.07 -2.62
N GLU A 132 -6.28 -12.98 -1.51
CA GLU A 132 -7.63 -12.42 -1.45
C GLU A 132 -7.66 -10.94 -1.87
N LEU A 133 -6.72 -10.12 -1.38
CA LEU A 133 -6.60 -8.70 -1.77
C LEU A 133 -6.30 -8.54 -3.26
N VAL A 134 -5.33 -9.30 -3.79
CA VAL A 134 -4.97 -9.21 -5.22
C VAL A 134 -6.15 -9.62 -6.09
N ALA A 135 -6.89 -10.66 -5.71
CA ALA A 135 -8.10 -11.07 -6.41
C ALA A 135 -9.19 -9.99 -6.37
N LEU A 136 -9.39 -9.35 -5.22
CA LEU A 136 -10.34 -8.24 -5.08
C LEU A 136 -9.97 -7.04 -5.94
N ILE A 137 -8.70 -6.62 -5.93
CA ILE A 137 -8.19 -5.52 -6.78
C ILE A 137 -8.43 -5.83 -8.26
N GLU A 138 -8.21 -7.07 -8.70
CA GLU A 138 -8.44 -7.47 -10.08
C GLU A 138 -9.94 -7.49 -10.44
N ARG A 139 -10.82 -7.90 -9.52
CA ARG A 139 -12.28 -7.80 -9.70
C ARG A 139 -12.73 -6.35 -9.79
N ASP A 140 -12.26 -5.49 -8.88
CA ASP A 140 -12.58 -4.06 -8.89
C ASP A 140 -12.12 -3.39 -10.19
N LYS A 141 -10.91 -3.71 -10.65
CA LYS A 141 -10.40 -3.22 -11.94
C LYS A 141 -11.33 -3.63 -13.10
N LYS A 142 -11.67 -4.92 -13.22
CA LYS A 142 -12.55 -5.41 -14.28
C LYS A 142 -13.94 -4.76 -14.23
N PHE A 143 -14.50 -4.58 -13.03
CA PHE A 143 -15.79 -3.92 -12.86
C PHE A 143 -15.72 -2.45 -13.25
N ASN A 144 -14.67 -1.72 -12.86
CA ASN A 144 -14.51 -0.32 -13.23
C ASN A 144 -14.24 -0.13 -14.72
N ASP A 145 -13.52 -1.05 -15.38
CA ASP A 145 -13.34 -1.05 -16.84
C ASP A 145 -14.71 -1.19 -17.54
N LYS A 146 -15.55 -2.14 -17.10
CA LYS A 146 -16.93 -2.28 -17.61
C LYS A 146 -17.78 -1.04 -17.32
N ASN A 147 -17.70 -0.47 -16.12
CA ASN A 147 -18.41 0.75 -15.76
C ASN A 147 -17.96 1.93 -16.64
N HIS A 148 -16.68 2.01 -17.00
CA HIS A 148 -16.20 3.00 -17.96
C HIS A 148 -16.78 2.79 -19.35
N GLU A 149 -16.74 1.57 -19.89
CA GLU A 149 -17.36 1.23 -21.17
C GLU A 149 -18.88 1.52 -21.19
N TRP A 150 -19.57 1.22 -20.10
CA TRP A 150 -20.98 1.55 -19.92
C TRP A 150 -21.21 3.07 -19.95
N ARG A 151 -20.41 3.86 -19.22
CA ARG A 151 -20.48 5.34 -19.27
C ARG A 151 -20.25 5.88 -20.68
N GLU A 152 -19.37 5.24 -21.45
CA GLU A 152 -19.07 5.59 -22.84
C GLU A 152 -20.09 5.06 -23.86
N LYS A 153 -21.17 4.39 -23.40
CA LYS A 153 -22.20 3.78 -24.25
C LYS A 153 -21.67 2.69 -25.20
N LYS A 154 -20.57 2.03 -24.83
CA LYS A 154 -20.00 0.91 -25.58
C LYS A 154 -20.67 -0.43 -25.24
N ILE A 155 -21.16 -0.55 -24.00
CA ILE A 155 -21.92 -1.70 -23.51
C ILE A 155 -23.16 -1.23 -22.75
N GLU A 156 -24.12 -2.13 -22.58
CA GLU A 156 -25.27 -1.93 -21.71
C GLU A 156 -25.12 -2.75 -20.42
N MET A 157 -25.53 -2.12 -19.31
CA MET A 157 -25.61 -2.71 -17.98
C MET A 157 -26.87 -2.13 -17.35
N SER A 158 -27.68 -2.97 -16.74
CA SER A 158 -28.82 -2.55 -15.93
C SER A 158 -28.36 -1.81 -14.68
N LEU A 159 -29.26 -1.01 -14.11
CA LEU A 159 -29.04 -0.38 -12.81
C LEU A 159 -28.71 -1.42 -11.73
N GLN A 160 -29.40 -2.56 -11.73
CA GLN A 160 -29.17 -3.63 -10.75
C GLN A 160 -27.77 -4.22 -10.88
N GLU A 161 -27.27 -4.46 -12.11
CA GLU A 161 -25.90 -4.96 -12.31
C GLU A 161 -24.82 -3.99 -11.80
N LEU A 162 -25.05 -2.68 -11.92
CA LEU A 162 -24.14 -1.66 -11.39
C LEU A 162 -24.17 -1.62 -9.85
N ILE A 163 -25.36 -1.80 -9.26
CA ILE A 163 -25.55 -1.88 -7.80
C ILE A 163 -24.88 -3.14 -7.26
N ASP A 164 -25.19 -4.32 -7.81
CA ASP A 164 -24.69 -5.61 -7.35
C ASP A 164 -23.16 -5.68 -7.45
N GLY A 165 -22.60 -5.27 -8.60
CA GLY A 165 -21.14 -5.27 -8.78
C GLY A 165 -20.43 -4.28 -7.86
N SER A 166 -21.08 -3.17 -7.49
CA SER A 166 -20.54 -2.22 -6.50
C SER A 166 -20.58 -2.80 -5.08
N TYR A 167 -21.68 -3.46 -4.71
CA TYR A 167 -21.84 -4.12 -3.41
C TYR A 167 -20.89 -5.29 -3.22
N GLU A 168 -20.68 -6.12 -4.25
CA GLU A 168 -19.75 -7.26 -4.17
C GLU A 168 -18.34 -6.79 -3.77
N ILE A 169 -17.83 -5.73 -4.42
CA ILE A 169 -16.51 -5.17 -4.10
C ILE A 169 -16.46 -4.61 -2.68
N LEU A 170 -17.50 -3.89 -2.25
CA LEU A 170 -17.56 -3.34 -0.89
C LEU A 170 -17.59 -4.46 0.15
N LEU A 171 -18.50 -5.43 0.01
CA LEU A 171 -18.66 -6.52 0.96
C LEU A 171 -17.41 -7.39 1.07
N ASP A 172 -16.74 -7.65 -0.05
CA ASP A 172 -15.48 -8.37 -0.03
C ASP A 172 -14.37 -7.57 0.65
N PHE A 173 -14.30 -6.25 0.42
CA PHE A 173 -13.34 -5.39 1.12
C PHE A 173 -13.61 -5.36 2.63
N ASP A 174 -14.85 -5.14 3.04
CA ASP A 174 -15.27 -5.09 4.45
C ASP A 174 -14.94 -6.42 5.14
N LYS A 175 -15.29 -7.57 4.53
CA LYS A 175 -14.94 -8.90 5.07
C LYS A 175 -13.44 -9.07 5.28
N LEU A 176 -12.60 -8.57 4.36
CA LEU A 176 -11.15 -8.65 4.51
C LEU A 176 -10.67 -7.80 5.68
N THR A 177 -11.16 -6.57 5.77
CA THR A 177 -10.72 -5.62 6.80
C THR A 177 -11.27 -5.94 8.17
N ASP A 178 -12.48 -6.48 8.28
CA ASP A 178 -13.06 -6.94 9.54
C ASP A 178 -12.29 -8.15 10.09
N LYS A 179 -11.85 -9.04 9.19
CA LYS A 179 -11.12 -10.26 9.58
C LYS A 179 -9.66 -10.00 9.93
N TYR A 180 -8.98 -9.13 9.20
CA TYR A 180 -7.52 -9.00 9.30
C TYR A 180 -7.02 -7.57 9.59
N GLY A 181 -7.89 -6.57 9.58
CA GLY A 181 -7.51 -5.15 9.52
C GLY A 181 -7.14 -4.70 8.10
N PHE A 182 -6.72 -3.44 7.98
CA PHE A 182 -6.35 -2.89 6.67
C PHE A 182 -5.13 -3.61 6.06
N PRO A 183 -5.21 -4.14 4.83
CA PRO A 183 -4.22 -5.06 4.28
C PRO A 183 -2.98 -4.31 3.74
N ASN A 184 -2.13 -3.87 4.67
CA ASN A 184 -0.85 -3.21 4.37
C ASN A 184 0.30 -4.21 4.21
N GLU A 185 1.45 -3.75 3.69
CA GLU A 185 2.63 -4.61 3.43
C GLU A 185 3.21 -5.27 4.70
N ARG A 186 2.92 -4.74 5.91
CA ARG A 186 3.36 -5.39 7.16
C ARG A 186 2.60 -6.69 7.42
N LEU A 187 1.34 -6.77 6.97
CA LEU A 187 0.52 -7.97 7.11
C LEU A 187 0.76 -8.97 5.97
N ILE A 188 0.92 -8.47 4.74
CA ILE A 188 0.88 -9.33 3.54
C ILE A 188 2.21 -9.44 2.78
N GLY A 189 3.24 -8.71 3.19
CA GLY A 189 4.51 -8.64 2.50
C GLY A 189 4.45 -7.86 1.18
N TYR A 190 5.53 -7.92 0.41
CA TYR A 190 5.75 -7.06 -0.77
C TYR A 190 5.02 -7.56 -2.02
N ASN A 191 4.49 -6.61 -2.81
CA ASN A 191 3.76 -6.94 -4.03
C ASN A 191 4.71 -7.24 -5.20
N TYR A 192 5.14 -8.50 -5.33
CA TYR A 192 5.89 -8.95 -6.49
C TYR A 192 4.97 -9.26 -7.68
N ILE A 193 5.25 -8.63 -8.83
CA ILE A 193 4.54 -8.83 -10.10
C ILE A 193 5.35 -9.75 -11.02
N ARG A 194 4.89 -11.00 -11.16
CA ARG A 194 5.59 -12.05 -11.91
C ARG A 194 5.92 -11.69 -13.37
N GLY A 195 4.96 -11.11 -14.09
CA GLY A 195 5.11 -10.81 -15.52
C GLY A 195 6.18 -9.75 -15.81
N ARG A 196 6.34 -8.78 -14.90
CA ARG A 196 7.30 -7.68 -15.04
C ARG A 196 8.59 -7.90 -14.25
N ASN A 197 8.62 -8.93 -13.38
CA ASN A 197 9.69 -9.18 -12.44
C ASN A 197 10.05 -7.92 -11.64
N SER A 198 9.02 -7.23 -11.16
CA SER A 198 9.07 -5.95 -10.46
C SER A 198 8.40 -6.08 -9.09
N ILE A 199 8.77 -5.17 -8.19
CA ILE A 199 8.07 -4.96 -6.91
C ILE A 199 7.33 -3.64 -7.03
N GLU A 200 6.04 -3.68 -6.76
CA GLU A 200 5.14 -2.54 -6.93
C GLU A 200 4.37 -2.27 -5.65
N THR A 201 3.62 -1.18 -5.60
CA THR A 201 2.65 -0.96 -4.54
C THR A 201 1.40 -1.80 -4.80
N TYR A 202 0.69 -2.20 -3.75
CA TYR A 202 -0.68 -2.67 -3.93
C TYR A 202 -1.56 -1.49 -4.36
N ASN A 203 -2.53 -1.73 -5.25
CA ASN A 203 -3.47 -0.70 -5.71
C ASN A 203 -4.65 -0.51 -4.73
N THR A 204 -4.44 -0.75 -3.44
CA THR A 204 -5.47 -0.65 -2.39
C THR A 204 -6.03 0.77 -2.29
N SER A 205 -5.21 1.79 -2.57
CA SER A 205 -5.66 3.18 -2.59
C SER A 205 -6.66 3.47 -3.73
N ALA A 206 -6.46 2.86 -4.91
CA ALA A 206 -7.40 2.97 -6.01
C ALA A 206 -8.72 2.26 -5.68
N LEU A 207 -8.64 1.07 -5.09
CA LEU A 207 -9.81 0.33 -4.58
C LEU A 207 -10.64 1.20 -3.60
N LEU A 208 -10.00 1.82 -2.62
CA LEU A 208 -10.66 2.74 -1.68
C LEU A 208 -11.29 3.94 -2.38
N ILE A 209 -10.59 4.57 -3.32
CA ILE A 209 -11.15 5.68 -4.11
C ILE A 209 -12.41 5.23 -4.84
N HIS A 210 -12.41 4.06 -5.46
CA HIS A 210 -13.58 3.55 -6.18
C HIS A 210 -14.75 3.27 -5.23
N ILE A 211 -14.51 2.71 -4.04
CA ILE A 211 -15.54 2.53 -3.00
C ILE A 211 -16.12 3.89 -2.57
N TYR A 212 -15.28 4.89 -2.33
CA TYR A 212 -15.72 6.24 -1.94
C TYR A 212 -16.50 6.94 -3.06
N GLN A 213 -16.09 6.76 -4.32
CA GLN A 213 -16.83 7.24 -5.48
C GLN A 213 -18.20 6.57 -5.64
N ARG A 214 -18.40 5.38 -5.05
CA ARG A 214 -19.68 4.67 -4.97
C ARG A 214 -20.52 5.10 -3.75
N GLY A 215 -20.10 6.15 -3.04
CA GLY A 215 -20.89 6.78 -1.99
C GLY A 215 -20.73 6.17 -0.60
N VAL A 216 -19.70 5.32 -0.38
CA VAL A 216 -19.45 4.68 0.92
C VAL A 216 -18.06 5.03 1.42
N LYS A 217 -17.97 5.62 2.62
CA LYS A 217 -16.72 6.04 3.24
C LYS A 217 -16.21 5.02 4.27
N VAL A 218 -15.81 3.85 3.79
CA VAL A 218 -15.23 2.82 4.67
C VAL A 218 -13.93 3.30 5.30
N LEU A 219 -13.69 2.92 6.56
CA LEU A 219 -12.45 3.23 7.30
C LEU A 219 -12.15 4.73 7.49
N GLU A 220 -13.11 5.65 7.28
CA GLU A 220 -12.89 7.11 7.40
C GLU A 220 -12.25 7.50 8.74
N ASN A 221 -12.70 6.86 9.83
CA ASN A 221 -12.20 7.11 11.18
C ASN A 221 -10.80 6.54 11.44
N ASP A 222 -10.35 5.57 10.63
CA ASP A 222 -9.09 4.85 10.80
C ASP A 222 -8.02 5.29 9.79
N LEU A 223 -8.35 6.18 8.84
CA LEU A 223 -7.45 6.61 7.76
C LEU A 223 -6.11 7.14 8.30
N HIS A 224 -6.15 7.96 9.34
CA HIS A 224 -4.94 8.52 9.93
C HIS A 224 -4.01 7.42 10.47
N THR A 225 -4.56 6.46 11.21
CA THR A 225 -3.82 5.30 11.74
C THR A 225 -3.23 4.48 10.59
N ILE A 226 -4.03 4.16 9.57
CA ILE A 226 -3.60 3.39 8.39
C ILE A 226 -2.41 4.08 7.69
N ILE A 227 -2.44 5.41 7.55
CA ILE A 227 -1.36 6.19 6.97
C ILE A 227 -0.11 6.14 7.86
N CYS A 228 -0.27 6.30 9.17
CA CYS A 228 0.85 6.31 10.10
C CYS A 228 1.51 4.95 10.29
N GLU A 229 0.84 3.87 9.91
CA GLU A 229 1.39 2.52 9.83
C GLU A 229 1.98 2.16 8.45
N GLY A 230 1.86 3.07 7.47
CA GLY A 230 2.40 2.90 6.11
C GLY A 230 1.48 2.12 5.17
N GLY A 231 0.20 1.96 5.51
CA GLY A 231 -0.79 1.32 4.65
C GLY A 231 -1.21 2.19 3.46
N LEU A 232 -1.19 3.51 3.62
CA LEU A 232 -1.49 4.48 2.58
C LEU A 232 -0.48 5.63 2.59
N HIS A 233 -0.26 6.24 1.42
CA HIS A 233 0.54 7.46 1.35
C HIS A 233 -0.22 8.63 2.00
N PRO A 234 0.45 9.56 2.73
CA PRO A 234 -0.21 10.64 3.48
C PRO A 234 -1.13 11.54 2.67
N ASN A 235 -0.82 11.75 1.39
CA ASN A 235 -1.70 12.51 0.49
C ASN A 235 -3.09 11.89 0.31
N TYR A 236 -3.28 10.61 0.61
CA TYR A 236 -4.58 9.95 0.46
C TYR A 236 -5.60 10.39 1.49
N GLU A 237 -5.21 10.93 2.64
CA GLU A 237 -6.15 11.49 3.62
C GLU A 237 -6.98 12.61 2.98
N GLU A 238 -6.29 13.58 2.37
CA GLU A 238 -6.94 14.69 1.67
C GLU A 238 -7.71 14.22 0.43
N ILE A 239 -7.12 13.31 -0.36
CA ILE A 239 -7.77 12.77 -1.57
C ILE A 239 -9.07 12.06 -1.21
N LEU A 240 -9.06 11.17 -0.21
CA LEU A 240 -10.24 10.40 0.18
C LEU A 240 -11.30 11.30 0.83
N ASN A 241 -10.90 12.27 1.66
CA ASN A 241 -11.83 13.26 2.23
C ASN A 241 -12.57 14.09 1.17
N LYS A 242 -11.88 14.38 0.05
CA LYS A 242 -12.46 15.09 -1.11
C LYS A 242 -13.16 14.18 -2.10
N THR A 243 -12.89 12.88 -2.08
CA THR A 243 -13.52 11.92 -2.98
C THR A 243 -14.95 11.69 -2.52
N ARG A 244 -15.90 12.03 -3.39
CA ARG A 244 -17.33 11.81 -3.19
C ARG A 244 -17.95 11.30 -4.49
N GLY A 245 -19.06 10.57 -4.35
CA GLY A 245 -19.91 10.20 -5.48
C GLY A 245 -20.67 11.40 -6.07
N PHE A 246 -21.48 11.16 -7.10
CA PHE A 246 -22.46 12.11 -7.65
C PHE A 246 -23.62 12.41 -6.70
N GLY A 247 -23.88 11.54 -5.73
CA GLY A 247 -24.91 11.70 -4.71
C GLY A 247 -24.47 12.42 -3.45
N ASP A 248 -25.38 12.53 -2.49
CA ASP A 248 -25.10 13.13 -1.17
C ASP A 248 -24.26 12.16 -0.30
N SER A 249 -23.67 11.13 -0.93
CA SER A 249 -22.81 10.11 -0.35
C SER A 249 -23.52 9.31 0.76
N THR A 250 -24.73 8.80 0.48
CA THR A 250 -25.54 8.03 1.44
C THR A 250 -25.58 6.53 1.16
N GLY A 251 -24.82 6.01 0.19
CA GLY A 251 -24.78 4.58 -0.14
C GLY A 251 -24.72 4.26 -1.65
N ILE A 252 -24.45 2.99 -1.95
CA ILE A 252 -24.24 2.46 -3.32
C ILE A 252 -25.48 2.65 -4.20
N GLU A 253 -26.67 2.30 -3.70
CA GLU A 253 -27.91 2.35 -4.49
C GLU A 253 -28.20 3.77 -5.00
N GLN A 254 -28.23 4.75 -4.09
CA GLN A 254 -28.47 6.15 -4.44
C GLN A 254 -27.42 6.67 -5.45
N GLU A 255 -26.15 6.29 -5.26
CA GLU A 255 -25.06 6.70 -6.15
C GLU A 255 -25.22 6.10 -7.55
N MET A 256 -25.58 4.81 -7.64
CA MET A 256 -25.80 4.14 -8.92
C MET A 256 -27.05 4.66 -9.62
N GLU A 257 -28.15 4.95 -8.90
CA GLU A 257 -29.35 5.58 -9.46
C GLU A 257 -29.03 6.95 -10.09
N LYS A 258 -28.30 7.80 -9.37
CA LYS A 258 -27.90 9.13 -9.87
C LYS A 258 -26.98 9.00 -11.09
N ARG A 259 -26.03 8.05 -11.09
CA ARG A 259 -25.18 7.77 -12.26
C ARG A 259 -26.00 7.28 -13.44
N TYR A 260 -26.90 6.34 -13.21
CA TYR A 260 -27.75 5.78 -14.25
C TYR A 260 -28.63 6.86 -14.88
N ALA A 261 -29.29 7.69 -14.06
CA ALA A 261 -30.06 8.84 -14.54
C ALA A 261 -29.19 9.82 -15.35
N LYS A 262 -27.93 10.06 -14.95
CA LYS A 262 -27.03 10.95 -15.68
C LYS A 262 -26.59 10.40 -17.04
N PHE A 263 -26.18 9.13 -17.11
CA PHE A 263 -25.56 8.54 -18.31
C PHE A 263 -26.54 7.82 -19.23
N ARG A 264 -27.72 7.47 -18.72
CA ARG A 264 -28.81 6.78 -19.43
C ARG A 264 -30.18 7.42 -19.27
N GLY A 265 -30.39 8.24 -18.23
CA GLY A 265 -31.67 8.92 -17.97
C GLY A 265 -31.84 10.29 -18.61
N ALA A 266 -31.01 10.68 -19.58
CA ALA A 266 -31.27 11.91 -20.33
C ALA A 266 -32.45 11.70 -21.31
N LYS A 267 -33.60 12.28 -20.90
CA LYS A 267 -34.69 12.92 -21.66
C LYS A 267 -35.05 12.35 -23.03
#